data_AF-A0A803LVT3-F1
#
_entry.id   AF-A0A803LVT3-F1
#
_cell.length_a   1.000
_cell.length_b   1.000
_cell.length_c   1.000
_cell.angle_alpha   90.00
_cell.angle_beta   90.00
_cell.angle_gamma   90.00
#
_symmetry.space_group_name_H-M   'P 1'
#
loop_
_entity.id
_entity.type
_entity.pdbx_description
1 polymer ?
#
loop_
_entity_poly.entity_id
_entity_poly.type
_entity_poly.pdbx_seq_one_letter_code
_entity_poly.pdbx_strand_id
1 'polypeptide(L)'
;MAISMASNIGSFVEYDESDPIGWNKYMRFRVDLKLNKPLRRGMSIAVSNGSKWIKFKYEKLMDFCFACGLLRHSYQHCEKYDDVTPFSELPYRKWLRGSPTRKRRNIDTRTEEEISLCREFKGSLRSLKVKTKLNFDSSKEIGFVENNVEKIQF
;
A
#
# COMPACT_ATOMS: atom_id res chain seq x y z
N MET A 1 -11.64 -2.30 7.24
CA MET A 1 -11.37 -1.13 6.37
C MET A 1 -9.99 -1.21 5.71
N ALA A 2 -8.90 -1.36 6.47
CA ALA A 2 -7.52 -1.46 5.96
C ALA A 2 -7.34 -2.49 4.82
N ILE A 3 -7.89 -3.70 4.99
CA ILE A 3 -7.80 -4.78 3.99
C ILE A 3 -8.46 -4.38 2.68
N SER A 4 -9.64 -3.74 2.71
CA SER A 4 -10.33 -3.27 1.50
C SER A 4 -9.54 -2.19 0.75
N MET A 5 -8.89 -1.28 1.51
CA MET A 5 -8.00 -0.27 0.93
C MET A 5 -6.77 -0.92 0.29
N ALA A 6 -6.15 -1.88 0.98
CA ALA A 6 -4.99 -2.61 0.49
C ALA A 6 -5.30 -3.42 -0.77
N SER A 7 -6.42 -4.17 -0.77
CA SER A 7 -6.90 -4.96 -1.92
C SER A 7 -7.17 -4.11 -3.17
N ASN A 8 -7.53 -2.84 -2.99
CA ASN A 8 -7.69 -1.91 -4.11
C ASN A 8 -6.36 -1.53 -4.77
N ILE A 9 -5.25 -1.58 -4.04
CA ILE A 9 -3.93 -1.24 -4.53
C ILE A 9 -3.22 -2.47 -5.09
N GLY A 10 -3.26 -3.58 -4.37
CA GLY A 10 -2.57 -4.83 -4.69
C GLY A 10 -3.06 -5.97 -3.80
N SER A 11 -2.34 -7.09 -3.76
CA SER A 11 -2.70 -8.19 -2.86
C SER A 11 -2.26 -7.85 -1.45
N PHE A 12 -3.18 -7.80 -0.49
CA PHE A 12 -2.84 -7.52 0.91
C PHE A 12 -1.93 -8.61 1.48
N VAL A 13 -0.80 -8.20 2.06
CA VAL A 13 0.17 -9.10 2.70
C VAL A 13 0.02 -9.03 4.22
N GLU A 14 0.17 -7.83 4.77
CA GLU A 14 0.07 -7.60 6.22
C GLU A 14 -0.17 -6.14 6.57
N TYR A 15 -0.56 -5.90 7.83
CA TYR A 15 -0.75 -4.59 8.41
C TYR A 15 0.37 -4.30 9.43
N ASP A 16 0.58 -3.02 9.76
CA ASP A 16 1.50 -2.64 10.82
C ASP A 16 0.93 -3.00 12.21
N GLU A 17 1.48 -4.04 12.83
CA GLU A 17 1.05 -4.50 14.15
C GLU A 17 1.28 -3.49 15.27
N SER A 18 2.12 -2.47 15.05
CA SER A 18 2.35 -1.39 16.01
C SER A 18 1.16 -0.43 16.11
N ASP A 19 0.29 -0.45 15.09
CA ASP A 19 -0.88 0.41 14.99
C ASP A 19 -2.03 -0.31 14.26
N PRO A 20 -2.60 -1.35 14.89
CA PRO A 20 -3.57 -2.25 14.25
C PRO A 20 -4.84 -1.53 13.78
N ILE A 21 -5.23 -0.46 14.47
CA ILE A 21 -6.45 0.30 14.17
C ILE A 21 -6.14 1.56 13.34
N GLY A 22 -4.87 1.99 13.25
CA GLY A 22 -4.49 3.18 12.49
C GLY A 22 -4.73 4.49 13.25
N TRP A 23 -4.44 4.51 14.56
CA TRP A 23 -4.55 5.69 15.43
C TRP A 23 -3.47 6.73 15.16
N ASN A 24 -2.36 6.31 14.56
CA ASN A 24 -1.35 7.24 14.13
C ASN A 24 -1.87 8.11 12.99
N LYS A 25 -1.12 9.17 12.69
CA LYS A 25 -1.39 10.10 11.59
C LYS A 25 -1.54 9.43 10.21
N TYR A 26 -1.12 8.19 10.05
CA TYR A 26 -1.23 7.41 8.82
C TYR A 26 -1.35 5.92 9.16
N MET A 27 -2.06 5.19 8.30
CA MET A 27 -2.15 3.74 8.35
C MET A 27 -1.08 3.11 7.46
N ARG A 28 -0.48 2.01 7.91
CA ARG A 28 0.51 1.24 7.14
C ARG A 28 0.05 -0.18 6.90
N PHE A 29 0.27 -0.64 5.68
CA PHE A 29 0.08 -2.02 5.28
C PHE A 29 1.06 -2.35 4.15
N ARG A 30 1.43 -3.63 4.05
CA ARG A 30 2.20 -4.19 2.95
C ARG A 30 1.25 -4.83 1.95
N VAL A 31 1.51 -4.55 0.67
CA VAL A 31 0.76 -5.08 -0.47
C VAL A 31 1.73 -5.56 -1.54
N ASP A 32 1.38 -6.66 -2.21
CA ASP A 32 2.06 -7.07 -3.43
C ASP A 32 1.53 -6.24 -4.59
N LEU A 33 2.45 -5.46 -5.19
CA LEU A 33 2.14 -4.56 -6.28
C LEU A 33 2.52 -5.20 -7.62
N LYS A 34 1.61 -5.14 -8.59
CA LYS A 34 1.91 -5.51 -9.97
C LYS A 34 2.74 -4.38 -10.60
N LEU A 35 4.02 -4.65 -10.90
CA LEU A 35 4.95 -3.67 -11.49
C LEU A 35 4.55 -3.18 -12.89
N ASN A 36 3.70 -3.94 -13.57
CA ASN A 36 3.15 -3.60 -14.89
C ASN A 36 1.97 -2.61 -14.80
N LYS A 37 1.55 -2.23 -13.59
CA LYS A 37 0.50 -1.24 -13.38
C LYS A 37 1.09 0.03 -12.76
N PRO A 38 0.58 1.20 -13.15
CA PRO A 38 1.04 2.45 -12.56
C PRO A 38 0.69 2.51 -11.08
N LEU A 39 1.58 3.11 -10.28
CA LEU A 39 1.37 3.26 -8.85
C LEU A 39 0.08 4.04 -8.58
N ARG A 40 -0.75 3.57 -7.64
CA ARG A 40 -1.93 4.34 -7.24
C ARG A 40 -1.53 5.56 -6.40
N ARG A 41 -2.06 6.72 -6.76
CA ARG A 41 -1.80 8.00 -6.07
C ARG A 41 -2.66 8.20 -4.83
N GLY A 42 -3.81 7.54 -4.81
CA GLY A 42 -4.80 7.66 -3.75
C GLY A 42 -6.09 6.94 -4.12
N MET A 43 -7.07 7.08 -3.24
CA MET A 43 -8.42 6.55 -3.43
C MET A 43 -9.43 7.45 -2.75
N SER A 44 -10.63 7.57 -3.33
CA SER A 44 -11.76 8.22 -2.66
C SER A 44 -12.45 7.23 -1.75
N ILE A 45 -12.69 7.61 -0.50
CA ILE A 45 -13.46 6.82 0.46
C ILE A 45 -14.74 7.56 0.80
N ALA A 46 -15.86 6.84 0.78
CA ALA A 46 -17.14 7.37 1.25
C ALA A 46 -17.11 7.56 2.77
N VAL A 47 -17.50 8.75 3.21
CA VAL A 47 -17.66 9.15 4.61
C VAL A 47 -19.11 9.60 4.78
N SER A 48 -19.63 9.63 6.01
CA SER A 48 -21.01 10.04 6.30
C SER A 48 -21.45 11.33 5.59
N ASN A 49 -20.52 12.28 5.40
CA ASN A 49 -20.79 13.59 4.79
C ASN A 49 -20.14 13.76 3.40
N GLY A 50 -19.97 12.68 2.62
CA GLY A 50 -19.50 12.76 1.23
C GLY A 50 -18.35 11.81 0.94
N SER A 51 -17.34 12.28 0.20
CA SER A 51 -16.16 11.46 -0.11
C SER A 51 -14.87 12.19 0.21
N LYS A 52 -13.89 11.46 0.74
CA LYS A 52 -12.58 12.00 1.11
C LYS A 52 -11.50 11.31 0.29
N TRP A 53 -10.67 12.10 -0.38
CA TRP A 53 -9.51 11.59 -1.10
C TRP A 53 -8.37 11.27 -0.12
N ILE A 54 -7.97 10.01 -0.07
CA ILE A 54 -6.84 9.55 0.72
C ILE A 54 -5.64 9.41 -0.21
N LYS A 55 -4.52 10.04 0.17
CA LYS A 55 -3.25 9.95 -0.58
C LYS A 55 -2.47 8.72 -0.15
N PHE A 56 -1.92 8.00 -1.12
CA PHE A 56 -1.02 6.89 -0.84
C PHE A 56 0.44 7.35 -0.86
N LYS A 57 1.24 6.72 -0.01
CA LYS A 57 2.68 6.85 0.01
C LYS A 57 3.30 5.46 0.13
N TYR A 58 4.40 5.25 -0.58
CA TYR A 58 5.08 3.96 -0.65
C TYR A 58 6.43 4.06 0.05
N GLU A 59 6.63 3.23 1.07
CA GLU A 59 7.93 3.09 1.71
C GLU A 59 8.85 2.24 0.83
N LYS A 60 10.16 2.53 0.85
CA LYS A 60 11.18 1.84 0.02
C LYS A 60 10.87 1.87 -1.50
N LEU A 61 10.16 2.88 -1.97
CA LEU A 61 9.86 3.03 -3.38
C LEU A 61 11.15 3.32 -4.17
N MET A 62 11.46 2.46 -5.15
CA MET A 62 12.55 2.68 -6.09
C MET A 62 12.26 3.85 -7.04
N ASP A 63 13.18 4.13 -7.96
CA ASP A 63 12.93 5.08 -9.03
C ASP A 63 11.80 4.59 -9.93
N PHE A 64 10.95 5.53 -10.35
CA PHE A 64 9.75 5.26 -11.11
C PHE A 64 9.47 6.42 -12.06
N CYS A 65 8.74 6.14 -13.12
CA CYS A 65 8.44 7.10 -14.15
C CYS A 65 7.46 8.16 -13.64
N PHE A 66 7.84 9.43 -13.71
CA PHE A 66 6.95 10.53 -13.29
C PHE A 66 5.81 10.83 -14.28
N ALA A 67 5.95 10.40 -15.53
CA ALA A 67 4.91 10.53 -16.55
C ALA A 67 3.85 9.43 -16.42
N CYS A 68 4.25 8.15 -16.40
CA CYS A 68 3.31 7.03 -16.42
C CYS A 68 3.11 6.32 -15.08
N GLY A 69 4.00 6.48 -14.09
CA GLY A 69 3.88 5.88 -12.76
C GLY A 69 4.40 4.45 -12.64
N LEU A 70 5.09 3.91 -13.65
CA LEU A 70 5.68 2.56 -13.65
C LEU A 70 7.09 2.54 -13.06
N LEU A 71 7.47 1.43 -12.44
CA LEU A 71 8.78 1.24 -11.78
C LEU A 71 9.92 0.80 -12.73
N ARG A 72 9.66 0.72 -14.04
CA ARG A 72 10.58 0.10 -15.02
C ARG A 72 11.51 1.10 -15.71
N HIS A 73 11.14 2.37 -15.77
CA HIS A 73 11.87 3.39 -16.53
C HIS A 73 11.74 4.78 -15.89
N SER A 74 12.62 5.69 -16.29
CA SER A 74 12.53 7.12 -15.97
C SER A 74 11.66 7.85 -16.98
N TYR A 75 11.10 9.01 -16.60
CA TYR A 75 10.22 9.81 -17.48
C TYR A 75 10.88 10.20 -18.81
N GLN A 76 12.21 10.36 -18.84
CA GLN A 76 12.98 10.68 -20.05
C GLN A 76 12.94 9.58 -21.13
N HIS A 77 12.68 8.33 -20.72
CA HIS A 77 12.59 7.18 -21.62
C HIS A 77 11.17 6.61 -21.66
N CYS A 78 10.17 7.45 -21.35
CA CYS A 78 8.78 7.05 -21.31
C CYS A 78 8.12 7.29 -22.66
N GLU A 79 7.62 6.23 -23.29
CA GLU A 79 6.86 6.32 -24.56
C GLU A 79 5.62 7.22 -24.48
N LYS A 80 5.08 7.43 -23.27
CA LYS A 80 3.90 8.29 -23.02
C LYS A 80 4.25 9.75 -22.69
N TYR A 81 5.52 10.13 -22.77
CA TYR A 81 5.97 11.47 -22.46
C TYR A 81 6.28 12.20 -23.76
N ASP A 82 5.49 13.23 -24.06
CA ASP A 82 5.50 13.91 -25.36
C ASP A 82 6.57 15.02 -25.47
N ASP A 83 7.51 15.12 -24.52
CA ASP A 83 8.53 16.19 -24.35
C ASP A 83 7.99 17.64 -24.25
N VAL A 84 6.72 17.87 -24.61
CA VAL A 84 6.02 19.16 -24.52
C VAL A 84 5.51 19.41 -23.10
N THR A 85 5.11 18.36 -22.38
CA THR A 85 4.56 18.51 -21.04
C THR A 85 5.66 18.92 -20.07
N PRO A 86 5.56 20.09 -19.40
CA PRO A 86 6.56 20.50 -18.43
C PRO A 86 6.70 19.48 -17.32
N PHE A 87 7.93 19.28 -16.83
CA PHE A 87 8.21 18.42 -15.70
C PHE A 87 7.33 18.75 -14.47
N SER A 88 6.95 20.02 -14.30
CA SER A 88 6.07 20.52 -13.24
C SER A 88 4.61 20.07 -13.34
N GLU A 89 4.17 19.56 -14.49
CA GLU A 89 2.79 19.12 -14.74
C GLU A 89 2.63 17.60 -14.75
N LEU A 90 3.74 16.84 -14.73
CA LEU A 90 3.65 15.37 -14.75
C LEU A 90 2.84 14.82 -13.56
N PRO A 91 2.03 13.77 -13.75
CA PRO A 91 1.04 13.33 -12.75
C PRO A 91 1.62 12.70 -11.49
N TYR A 92 2.90 12.31 -11.52
CA TYR A 92 3.59 11.70 -10.39
C TYR A 92 4.83 12.47 -9.96
N ARG A 93 5.17 12.38 -8.66
CA ARG A 93 6.36 13.03 -8.09
C ARG A 93 6.92 12.25 -6.90
N LYS A 94 8.03 12.76 -6.38
CA LYS A 94 8.64 12.37 -5.10
C LYS A 94 7.67 12.35 -3.91
N TRP A 95 6.55 13.08 -3.92
CA TRP A 95 5.56 13.04 -2.81
C TRP A 95 4.90 11.68 -2.62
N LEU A 96 4.99 10.79 -3.62
CA LEU A 96 4.53 9.41 -3.55
C LEU A 96 5.44 8.54 -2.65
N ARG A 97 6.67 9.01 -2.36
CA ARG A 97 7.59 8.32 -1.44
C ARG A 97 7.17 8.57 0.01
N GLY A 98 7.05 7.49 0.77
CA GLY A 98 6.87 7.49 2.21
C GLY A 98 8.18 7.81 2.92
N SER A 99 8.10 8.60 4.00
CA SER A 99 9.25 8.81 4.87
C SER A 99 9.54 7.52 5.65
N PRO A 100 10.79 7.02 5.69
CA PRO A 100 11.15 5.90 6.53
C PRO A 100 10.79 6.19 7.98
N THR A 101 10.26 5.19 8.67
CA THR A 101 9.98 5.32 10.10
C THR A 101 11.29 5.47 10.84
N ARG A 102 11.59 6.66 11.37
CA ARG A 102 12.51 6.73 12.51
C ARG A 102 11.79 6.02 13.65
N LYS A 103 12.36 4.94 14.20
CA LYS A 103 11.93 4.36 15.48
C LYS A 103 12.14 5.43 16.56
N ARG A 104 11.23 6.39 16.68
CA ARG A 104 11.16 7.23 17.86
C ARG A 104 10.71 6.32 18.99
N ARG A 105 11.42 6.35 20.12
CA ARG A 105 10.89 5.87 21.40
C ARG A 105 9.68 6.76 21.70
N ASN A 106 8.50 6.38 21.23
CA ASN A 106 7.27 7.08 21.55
C ASN A 106 6.88 6.69 22.97
N ILE A 107 6.62 7.70 23.80
CA ILE A 107 5.82 7.54 25.01
C ILE A 107 4.42 7.17 24.50
N ASP A 108 3.90 6.03 24.93
CA ASP A 108 2.55 5.61 24.54
C ASP A 108 1.55 6.50 25.29
N THR A 109 0.96 7.46 24.58
CA THR A 109 -0.03 8.40 25.15
C THR A 109 -1.47 7.89 25.01
N ARG A 110 -1.64 6.62 24.61
CA ARG A 110 -2.97 6.04 24.39
C ARG A 110 -3.72 5.84 25.69
N THR A 111 -5.03 6.05 25.69
CA THR A 111 -5.87 5.72 26.87
C THR A 111 -6.08 4.21 26.97
N GLU A 112 -6.48 3.71 28.15
CA GLU A 112 -6.71 2.27 28.38
C GLU A 112 -7.77 1.68 27.44
N GLU A 113 -8.79 2.47 27.09
CA GLU A 113 -9.84 2.07 26.14
C GLU A 113 -9.28 1.84 24.75
N GLU A 114 -8.40 2.74 24.28
CA GLU A 114 -7.75 2.65 22.96
C GLU A 114 -6.81 1.44 22.90
N ILE A 115 -6.14 1.15 24.01
CA ILE A 115 -5.28 -0.04 24.15
C ILE A 115 -6.12 -1.32 24.10
N SER A 116 -7.27 -1.35 24.77
CA SER A 116 -8.19 -2.48 24.76
C SER A 116 -8.73 -2.76 23.35
N LEU A 117 -9.23 -1.71 22.67
CA LEU A 117 -9.65 -1.76 21.27
C LEU A 117 -8.52 -2.31 20.38
N CYS A 118 -7.29 -1.80 20.54
CA CYS A 118 -6.13 -2.27 19.78
C CYS A 118 -5.88 -3.77 19.96
N ARG A 119 -6.05 -4.32 21.17
CA ARG A 119 -5.89 -5.76 21.45
C ARG A 119 -6.98 -6.59 20.79
N GLU A 120 -8.23 -6.15 20.89
CA GLU A 120 -9.36 -6.84 20.27
C GLU A 120 -9.23 -6.87 18.74
N PHE A 121 -8.91 -5.73 18.13
CA PHE A 121 -8.72 -5.63 16.69
C PHE A 121 -7.55 -6.49 16.21
N LYS A 122 -6.44 -6.56 16.98
CA LYS A 122 -5.34 -7.52 16.71
C LYS A 122 -5.81 -8.97 16.74
N GLY A 123 -6.64 -9.35 17.71
CA GLY A 123 -7.22 -10.69 17.79
C GLY A 123 -8.05 -11.03 16.54
N SER A 124 -8.90 -10.11 16.12
CA SER A 124 -9.72 -10.26 14.91
C SER A 124 -8.88 -10.36 13.63
N LEU A 125 -7.86 -9.50 13.47
CA LEU A 125 -6.94 -9.53 12.32
C LEU A 125 -6.12 -10.83 12.25
N ARG A 126 -5.67 -11.37 13.38
CA ARG A 126 -4.98 -12.67 13.44
C ARG A 126 -5.89 -13.78 12.93
N SER A 127 -7.14 -13.81 13.36
CA SER A 127 -8.16 -14.76 12.90
C SER A 127 -8.43 -14.62 11.39
N LEU A 128 -8.47 -13.40 10.85
CA LEU A 128 -8.57 -13.17 9.40
C LEU A 128 -7.32 -13.64 8.64
N LYS A 129 -6.11 -13.39 9.15
CA LYS A 129 -4.84 -13.82 8.53
C LYS A 129 -4.73 -15.35 8.47
N VAL A 130 -5.28 -16.06 9.45
CA VAL A 130 -5.40 -17.53 9.43
C VAL A 130 -6.39 -17.97 8.34
N LYS A 131 -7.56 -17.32 8.22
CA LYS A 131 -8.54 -17.62 7.18
C LYS A 131 -8.01 -17.38 5.76
N THR A 132 -7.27 -16.30 5.52
CA THR A 132 -6.68 -16.03 4.20
C THR A 132 -5.53 -16.97 3.86
N LYS A 133 -4.74 -17.43 4.85
CA LYS A 133 -3.74 -18.48 4.65
C LYS A 133 -4.38 -19.83 4.32
N LEU A 134 -5.46 -20.22 4.99
CA LEU A 134 -6.18 -21.46 4.69
C LEU A 134 -6.78 -21.45 3.27
N ASN A 135 -7.26 -20.30 2.79
CA ASN A 135 -7.73 -20.16 1.41
C ASN A 135 -6.61 -20.19 0.35
N PHE A 136 -5.34 -20.09 0.75
CA PHE A 136 -4.19 -20.19 -0.15
C PHE A 136 -3.80 -21.65 -0.44
N ASP A 137 -4.17 -22.60 0.42
CA ASP A 137 -3.78 -24.03 0.30
C ASP A 137 -4.76 -24.89 -0.51
N SER A 138 -5.91 -24.37 -0.97
CA SER A 138 -6.99 -25.20 -1.51
C SER A 138 -7.46 -24.91 -2.95
N SER A 139 -6.68 -24.20 -3.77
CA SER A 139 -6.98 -24.04 -5.21
C SER A 139 -5.93 -24.74 -6.08
N LYS A 140 -6.30 -25.94 -6.56
CA LYS A 140 -5.53 -26.84 -7.43
C LYS A 140 -5.22 -26.26 -8.82
N GLU A 141 -4.10 -26.76 -9.36
CA GLU A 141 -3.65 -26.87 -10.75
C GLU A 141 -4.72 -26.68 -11.86
N ILE A 142 -4.52 -25.67 -12.71
CA ILE A 142 -4.73 -25.73 -14.18
C ILE A 142 -3.62 -24.85 -14.80
N GLY A 143 -2.81 -25.43 -15.69
CA GLY A 143 -1.46 -24.96 -16.06
C GLY A 143 -1.32 -23.84 -17.11
N PHE A 144 -0.02 -23.54 -17.36
CA PHE A 144 0.60 -22.70 -18.40
C PHE A 144 0.32 -21.18 -18.29
N VAL A 145 1.27 -20.25 -18.16
CA VAL A 145 2.63 -20.11 -18.74
C VAL A 145 3.53 -19.36 -17.75
N GLU A 146 4.80 -19.79 -17.67
CA GLU A 146 5.89 -19.13 -16.95
C GLU A 146 5.97 -17.63 -17.27
N ASN A 147 6.17 -16.77 -16.26
CA ASN A 147 7.08 -15.63 -16.35
C ASN A 147 7.21 -14.90 -14.99
N ASN A 148 8.36 -15.13 -14.36
CA ASN A 148 9.09 -14.22 -13.47
C ASN A 148 8.26 -13.37 -12.49
N VAL A 149 7.80 -14.02 -11.42
CA VAL A 149 7.49 -13.34 -10.16
C VAL A 149 8.69 -13.50 -9.23
N GLU A 150 9.65 -12.58 -9.33
CA GLU A 150 10.64 -12.44 -8.27
C GLU A 150 9.93 -11.88 -7.02
N LYS A 151 9.86 -12.72 -5.99
CA LYS A 151 9.41 -12.34 -4.64
C LYS A 151 10.40 -11.35 -4.06
N ILE A 152 10.16 -10.06 -4.23
CA ILE A 152 10.92 -9.05 -3.50
C ILE A 152 10.18 -8.77 -2.20
N GLN A 153 10.71 -9.35 -1.13
CA GLN A 153 10.28 -9.15 0.24
C GLN A 153 10.80 -7.78 0.72
N PHE A 154 9.91 -6.81 0.96
CA PHE A 154 10.26 -5.46 1.47
C PHE A 154 9.71 -5.18 2.87
#